data_AF-A0A135V0P8-F1
#
_entry.id   AF-A0A135V0P8-F1
#
_cell.length_a   1.000
_cell.length_b   1.000
_cell.length_c   1.000
_cell.angle_alpha   90.00
_cell.angle_beta   90.00
_cell.angle_gamma   90.00
#
_symmetry.space_group_name_H-M   'P 1'
#
loop_
_entity.id
_entity.type
_entity.pdbx_description
1 polymer ?
#
loop_
_entity_poly.entity_id
_entity_poly.type
_entity_poly.pdbx_seq_one_letter_code
_entity_poly.pdbx_strand_id
1 'polypeptide(L)'
;MVAIPQTHKAVATPAKRAPLILLDRETKPLRPGEVLILNEWTASCPLDLHRADGGLLCNHPEVMGGDGAAGTFVDVGPDQSPEDTERLKPGDKMGLYRNEFFKEKMQREIVPTLLEQGIIKPNKQKVVEGATMLERAQKAIDLLRKRDPSGERLVWRVSDLDLKL
;
A
#
# COMPACT_ATOMS: atom_id res chain seq x y z
N MET A 1 -9.23 19.40 10.71
CA MET A 1 -8.92 18.09 11.31
C MET A 1 -9.77 17.07 10.59
N VAL A 2 -9.12 16.12 9.90
CA VAL A 2 -9.81 15.02 9.23
C VAL A 2 -10.40 14.08 10.27
N ALA A 3 -11.67 13.70 10.12
CA ALA A 3 -12.30 12.73 11.00
C ALA A 3 -11.79 11.32 10.66
N ILE A 4 -10.83 10.83 11.43
CA ILE A 4 -10.24 9.50 11.25
C ILE A 4 -11.20 8.45 11.85
N PRO A 5 -11.63 7.44 11.07
CA PRO A 5 -12.55 6.43 11.57
C PRO A 5 -11.84 5.49 12.56
N GLN A 6 -12.54 5.12 13.64
CA GLN A 6 -12.03 4.19 14.66
C GLN A 6 -11.84 2.76 14.12
N THR A 7 -12.55 2.41 13.05
CA THR A 7 -12.38 1.15 12.34
C THR A 7 -12.29 1.37 10.83
N HIS A 8 -11.59 0.47 10.14
CA HIS A 8 -11.46 0.48 8.69
C HIS A 8 -11.57 -0.94 8.13
N LYS A 9 -11.95 -1.06 6.85
CA LYS A 9 -12.01 -2.33 6.15
C LYS A 9 -10.62 -2.73 5.65
N ALA A 10 -10.29 -4.02 5.77
CA ALA A 10 -9.10 -4.61 5.18
C ALA A 10 -9.44 -5.93 4.49
N VAL A 11 -8.76 -6.22 3.38
CA VAL A 11 -8.84 -7.52 2.71
C VAL A 11 -7.83 -8.46 3.35
N ALA A 12 -8.25 -9.69 3.64
CA ALA A 12 -7.41 -10.68 4.29
C ALA A 12 -7.53 -12.07 3.67
N THR A 13 -6.47 -12.87 3.85
CA THR A 13 -6.44 -14.30 3.55
C THR A 13 -6.90 -15.07 4.79
N PRO A 14 -8.07 -15.74 4.77
CA PRO A 14 -8.59 -16.43 5.95
C PRO A 14 -7.95 -17.81 6.16
N ALA A 15 -7.43 -18.42 5.09
CA ALA A 15 -6.72 -19.70 5.08
C ALA A 15 -6.00 -19.87 3.73
N LYS A 16 -5.11 -20.87 3.64
CA LYS A 16 -4.42 -21.20 2.39
C LYS A 16 -5.42 -21.54 1.29
N ARG A 17 -5.28 -20.89 0.13
CA ARG A 17 -6.11 -21.05 -1.09
C ARG A 17 -7.61 -20.77 -0.92
N ALA A 18 -8.03 -20.25 0.24
CA ALA A 18 -9.41 -19.83 0.44
C ALA A 18 -9.68 -18.51 -0.31
N PRO A 19 -10.94 -18.24 -0.70
CA PRO A 19 -11.34 -16.91 -1.14
C PRO A 19 -11.00 -15.85 -0.09
N LEU A 20 -10.62 -14.66 -0.56
CA LEU A 20 -10.33 -13.54 0.32
C LEU A 20 -11.58 -13.11 1.06
N ILE A 21 -11.36 -12.53 2.24
CA ILE A 21 -12.44 -11.97 3.07
C ILE A 21 -12.22 -10.49 3.33
N LEU A 22 -13.32 -9.81 3.65
CA LEU A 22 -13.29 -8.47 4.20
C LEU A 22 -13.39 -8.56 5.72
N LEU A 23 -12.54 -7.85 6.43
CA LEU A 23 -12.61 -7.75 7.89
C LEU A 23 -12.53 -6.29 8.36
N ASP A 24 -13.10 -6.04 9.53
CA ASP A 24 -12.94 -4.77 10.24
C ASP A 24 -11.67 -4.79 11.07
N ARG A 25 -10.89 -3.72 10.98
CA ARG A 25 -9.70 -3.47 11.78
C ARG A 25 -9.89 -2.23 12.60
N GLU A 26 -9.38 -2.25 13.81
CA GLU A 26 -9.21 -1.06 14.63
C GLU A 26 -8.12 -0.18 14.02
N THR A 27 -8.44 1.12 13.86
CA THR A 27 -7.46 2.16 13.58
C THR A 27 -6.81 2.54 14.90
N LYS A 28 -5.67 1.91 15.20
CA LYS A 28 -4.99 2.11 16.49
C LYS A 28 -4.45 3.53 16.62
N PRO A 29 -4.41 4.09 17.84
CA PRO A 29 -3.70 5.33 18.11
C PRO A 29 -2.23 5.24 17.70
N LEU A 30 -1.73 6.30 17.08
CA LEU A 30 -0.35 6.38 16.63
C LEU A 30 0.62 6.52 17.82
N ARG A 31 1.75 5.83 17.72
CA ARG A 31 2.88 5.97 18.63
C ARG A 31 3.88 7.02 18.12
N PRO A 32 4.84 7.45 18.94
CA PRO A 32 5.94 8.28 18.46
C PRO A 32 6.67 7.65 17.28
N GLY A 33 6.91 8.45 16.24
CA GLY A 33 7.53 8.01 14.98
C GLY A 33 6.61 7.28 14.00
N GLU A 34 5.33 7.09 14.32
CA GLU A 34 4.35 6.48 13.41
C GLU A 34 3.58 7.55 12.61
N VAL A 35 3.11 7.16 11.42
CA VAL A 35 2.21 7.97 10.58
C VAL A 35 0.98 7.15 10.22
N LEU A 36 -0.17 7.81 10.11
CA LEU A 36 -1.38 7.20 9.57
C LEU A 36 -1.56 7.61 8.12
N ILE A 37 -1.84 6.61 7.28
CA ILE A 37 -1.93 6.78 5.83
C ILE A 37 -3.32 6.36 5.39
N LEU A 38 -4.02 7.25 4.67
CA LEU A 38 -5.13 6.84 3.83
C LEU A 38 -4.56 6.09 2.63
N ASN A 39 -4.64 4.76 2.67
CA ASN A 39 -4.20 3.93 1.57
C ASN A 39 -5.20 4.02 0.41
N GLU A 40 -4.81 4.68 -0.68
CA GLU A 40 -5.67 4.91 -1.84
C GLU A 40 -5.50 3.77 -2.86
N TRP A 41 -4.25 3.31 -3.02
CA TRP A 41 -3.86 2.33 -4.03
C TRP A 41 -2.89 1.33 -3.45
N THR A 42 -3.00 0.08 -3.90
CA THR A 42 -1.99 -0.93 -3.60
C THR A 42 -1.67 -1.74 -4.85
N ALA A 43 -0.49 -2.35 -4.84
CA ALA A 43 -0.10 -3.30 -5.85
C ALA A 43 -0.11 -4.71 -5.26
N SER A 44 -0.59 -5.68 -6.03
CA SER A 44 -0.42 -7.10 -5.69
C SER A 44 0.92 -7.59 -6.24
N CYS A 45 1.64 -8.34 -5.41
CA CYS A 45 2.96 -8.85 -5.73
C CYS A 45 3.06 -10.37 -5.46
N PRO A 46 4.15 -11.05 -5.87
CA PRO A 46 4.33 -12.47 -5.59
C PRO A 46 4.25 -12.84 -4.10
N LEU A 47 4.63 -11.94 -3.18
CA LEU A 47 4.50 -12.21 -1.74
C LEU A 47 3.03 -12.42 -1.34
N ASP A 48 2.12 -11.59 -1.85
CA ASP A 48 0.68 -11.73 -1.58
C ASP A 48 0.17 -13.10 -2.05
N LEU A 49 0.61 -13.54 -3.24
CA LEU A 49 0.28 -14.87 -3.75
C LEU A 49 0.83 -15.98 -2.86
N HIS A 50 2.10 -15.88 -2.44
CA HIS A 50 2.73 -16.89 -1.58
C HIS A 50 2.11 -16.95 -0.18
N ARG A 51 1.62 -15.82 0.34
CA ARG A 51 0.80 -15.77 1.56
C ARG A 51 -0.56 -16.45 1.34
N ALA A 52 -1.28 -16.03 0.31
CA ALA A 52 -2.62 -16.55 -0.01
C ALA A 52 -2.62 -18.05 -0.28
N ASP A 53 -1.66 -18.57 -1.04
CA ASP A 53 -1.66 -19.97 -1.49
C ASP A 53 -0.76 -20.86 -0.64
N GLY A 54 0.37 -20.34 -0.15
CA GLY A 54 1.39 -21.11 0.55
C GLY A 54 1.40 -20.92 2.07
N GLY A 55 0.79 -19.85 2.59
CA GLY A 55 0.91 -19.46 3.99
C GLY A 55 2.30 -18.91 4.36
N LEU A 56 3.02 -18.33 3.41
CA LEU A 56 4.39 -17.83 3.63
C LEU A 56 4.38 -16.62 4.57
N LEU A 57 5.07 -16.70 5.72
CA LEU A 57 5.21 -15.58 6.68
C LEU A 57 3.86 -14.95 7.10
N CYS A 58 2.83 -15.78 7.33
CA CYS A 58 1.51 -15.32 7.77
C CYS A 58 0.86 -16.29 8.76
N ASN A 59 0.09 -15.71 9.70
CA ASN A 59 -0.82 -16.45 10.57
C ASN A 59 -2.25 -16.02 10.24
N HIS A 60 -3.01 -16.89 9.59
CA HIS A 60 -4.35 -16.52 9.13
C HIS A 60 -5.32 -16.25 10.31
N PRO A 61 -6.25 -15.29 10.18
CA PRO A 61 -6.44 -14.40 9.04
C PRO A 61 -5.37 -13.31 8.93
N GLU A 62 -4.76 -13.16 7.75
CA GLU A 62 -3.67 -12.19 7.52
C GLU A 62 -4.11 -11.14 6.49
N VAL A 63 -3.93 -9.85 6.82
CA VAL A 63 -4.22 -8.74 5.91
C VAL A 63 -3.26 -8.78 4.72
N MET A 64 -3.82 -8.66 3.51
CA MET A 64 -3.02 -8.61 2.29
C MET A 64 -2.55 -7.20 1.96
N GLY A 65 -1.54 -7.12 1.09
CA GLY A 65 -0.97 -5.86 0.65
C GLY A 65 0.07 -5.32 1.64
N GLY A 66 0.82 -4.32 1.16
CA GLY A 66 1.92 -3.69 1.89
C GLY A 66 3.10 -3.34 0.99
N ASP A 67 3.40 -4.18 -0.01
CA ASP A 67 4.57 -4.05 -0.89
C ASP A 67 4.32 -3.16 -2.11
N GLY A 68 3.66 -2.02 -1.87
CA GLY A 68 3.29 -1.08 -2.92
C GLY A 68 2.10 -0.19 -2.59
N ALA A 69 1.82 0.04 -1.31
CA ALA A 69 0.79 0.99 -0.91
C ALA A 69 1.21 2.41 -1.33
N ALA A 70 0.27 3.13 -1.92
CA ALA A 70 0.39 4.54 -2.23
C ALA A 70 -0.84 5.25 -1.67
N GLY A 71 -0.58 6.32 -0.94
CA GLY A 71 -1.60 7.01 -0.19
C GLY A 71 -1.09 8.34 0.34
N THR A 72 -1.95 8.97 1.12
CA THR A 72 -1.73 10.30 1.66
C THR A 72 -1.70 10.24 3.18
N PHE A 73 -0.78 10.98 3.81
CA PHE A 73 -0.70 11.09 5.25
C PHE A 73 -1.95 11.81 5.77
N VAL A 74 -2.62 11.22 6.76
CA VAL A 74 -3.81 11.80 7.38
C VAL A 74 -3.57 12.19 8.83
N ASP A 75 -2.56 11.60 9.47
CA ASP A 75 -2.15 11.92 10.83
C ASP A 75 -0.69 11.51 11.08
N VAL A 76 -0.09 12.12 12.09
CA VAL A 76 1.29 11.86 12.51
C VAL A 76 1.31 11.69 14.03
N GLY A 77 2.00 10.66 14.51
CA GLY A 77 2.06 10.34 15.93
C GLY A 77 2.72 11.45 16.77
N PRO A 78 2.54 11.44 18.09
CA PRO A 78 3.11 12.45 18.99
C PRO A 78 4.64 12.37 19.05
N ASP A 79 5.30 13.39 19.62
CA ASP A 79 6.72 13.38 19.96
C ASP A 79 7.67 13.02 18.80
N GLN A 80 7.35 13.50 17.59
CA GLN A 80 8.23 13.34 16.43
C GLN A 80 9.56 14.06 16.64
N SER A 81 10.62 13.55 16.01
CA SER A 81 11.87 14.29 15.96
C SER A 81 11.65 15.65 15.27
N PRO A 82 12.52 16.66 15.52
CA PRO A 82 12.42 17.94 14.80
C PRO A 82 12.48 17.77 13.28
N GLU A 83 13.28 16.82 12.81
CA GLU A 83 13.39 16.46 11.39
C GLU A 83 12.07 15.89 10.85
N ASP A 84 11.46 14.94 11.57
CA ASP A 84 10.21 14.30 11.15
C ASP A 84 9.03 15.29 11.20
N THR A 85 9.01 16.20 12.17
CA THR A 85 7.99 17.27 12.27
C THR A 85 8.04 18.20 11.05
N GLU A 86 9.23 18.48 10.53
CA GLU A 86 9.39 19.28 9.33
C GLU A 86 8.99 18.51 8.06
N ARG A 87 9.21 17.19 8.02
CA ARG A 87 9.08 16.37 6.80
C ARG A 87 7.78 15.59 6.66
N LEU A 88 7.09 15.28 7.76
CA LEU A 88 5.88 14.47 7.78
C LEU A 88 4.69 15.35 8.18
N LYS A 89 3.91 15.80 7.20
CA LYS A 89 2.68 16.55 7.45
C LYS A 89 1.48 15.81 6.87
N PRO A 90 0.30 15.88 7.53
CA PRO A 90 -0.95 15.50 6.88
C PRO A 90 -1.07 16.19 5.52
N GLY A 91 -1.41 15.43 4.48
CA GLY A 91 -1.41 15.87 3.08
C GLY A 91 -0.21 15.40 2.24
N ASP A 92 0.90 15.01 2.86
CA ASP A 92 2.09 14.52 2.13
C ASP A 92 1.88 13.09 1.57
N LYS A 93 2.55 12.77 0.45
CA LYS A 93 2.49 11.45 -0.20
C LYS A 93 3.71 10.58 0.15
N MET A 94 3.48 9.28 0.36
CA MET A 94 4.50 8.34 0.89
C MET A 94 5.57 7.90 -0.13
N GLY A 95 6.82 7.77 0.35
CA GLY A 95 7.86 6.88 -0.21
C GLY A 95 8.83 6.42 0.90
N LEU A 96 9.17 5.12 0.97
CA LEU A 96 9.99 4.54 2.06
C LEU A 96 11.37 4.08 1.55
N TYR A 97 12.45 4.54 2.21
CA TYR A 97 13.84 4.11 1.93
C TYR A 97 14.66 4.00 3.23
N ARG A 98 15.51 2.97 3.33
CA ARG A 98 16.35 2.70 4.52
C ARG A 98 17.74 3.36 4.50
N ASN A 99 18.17 3.91 3.36
CA ASN A 99 19.46 4.56 3.20
C ASN A 99 19.25 6.07 3.17
N GLU A 100 19.95 6.85 4.00
CA GLU A 100 19.72 8.30 4.15
C GLU A 100 19.84 9.07 2.83
N PHE A 101 20.85 8.76 1.99
CA PHE A 101 20.98 9.37 0.67
C PHE A 101 19.77 9.05 -0.23
N PHE A 102 19.36 7.79 -0.29
CA PHE A 102 18.19 7.40 -1.08
C PHE A 102 16.86 7.88 -0.47
N LYS A 103 16.77 7.98 0.85
CA LYS A 103 15.59 8.54 1.55
C LYS A 103 15.32 9.96 1.11
N GLU A 104 16.35 10.79 0.99
CA GLU A 104 16.18 12.19 0.57
C GLU A 104 16.08 12.33 -0.95
N LYS A 105 16.89 11.58 -1.69
CA LYS A 105 17.12 11.84 -3.12
C LYS A 105 16.38 10.91 -4.06
N MET A 106 15.96 9.72 -3.61
CA MET A 106 15.52 8.68 -4.54
C MET A 106 14.25 9.10 -5.30
N GLN A 107 13.15 9.38 -4.61
CA GLN A 107 11.91 9.78 -5.28
C GLN A 107 11.93 11.22 -5.79
N ARG A 108 12.67 12.12 -5.12
CA ARG A 108 12.65 13.55 -5.42
C ARG A 108 13.54 13.93 -6.60
N GLU A 109 14.69 13.27 -6.75
CA GLU A 109 15.74 13.70 -7.70
C GLU A 109 16.17 12.55 -8.61
N ILE A 110 16.54 11.40 -8.05
CA ILE A 110 17.15 10.29 -8.81
C ILE A 110 16.13 9.66 -9.76
N VAL A 111 14.96 9.23 -9.28
CA VAL A 111 13.91 8.62 -10.13
C VAL A 111 13.48 9.58 -11.25
N PRO A 112 13.11 10.84 -10.97
CA PRO A 112 12.77 11.80 -12.03
C PRO A 112 13.89 11.95 -13.06
N THR A 113 15.14 12.14 -12.61
CA THR A 113 16.29 12.32 -13.51
C THR A 113 16.51 11.09 -14.40
N LEU A 114 16.47 9.89 -13.85
CA LEU A 114 16.66 8.66 -14.61
C LEU A 114 15.52 8.39 -15.61
N LEU A 115 14.29 8.82 -15.28
CA LEU A 115 13.15 8.79 -16.19
C LEU A 115 13.30 9.79 -17.34
N GLU A 116 13.69 11.03 -17.03
CA GLU A 116 13.94 12.09 -18.02
C GLU A 116 15.07 11.72 -18.98
N GLN A 117 16.15 11.11 -18.46
CA GLN A 117 17.25 10.61 -19.26
C GLN A 117 16.93 9.30 -20.01
N GLY A 118 15.77 8.68 -19.74
CA GLY A 118 15.35 7.43 -20.35
C GLY A 118 16.18 6.21 -19.95
N ILE A 119 17.02 6.31 -18.92
CA ILE A 119 17.86 5.22 -18.39
C ILE A 119 16.98 4.14 -17.77
N ILE A 120 15.91 4.55 -17.07
CA ILE A 120 14.88 3.65 -16.56
C ILE A 120 13.55 3.96 -17.23
N LYS A 121 12.68 2.96 -17.28
CA LYS A 121 11.28 3.11 -17.71
C LYS A 121 10.38 2.45 -16.67
N PRO A 122 9.23 3.05 -16.31
CA PRO A 122 8.29 2.40 -15.42
C PRO A 122 7.84 1.08 -16.05
N ASN A 123 7.74 0.03 -15.22
CA ASN A 123 7.08 -1.19 -15.67
C ASN A 123 5.64 -0.87 -16.05
N LYS A 124 5.13 -1.57 -17.07
CA LYS A 124 3.72 -1.50 -17.41
C LYS A 124 2.89 -1.87 -16.17
N GLN A 125 1.81 -1.16 -15.97
CA GLN A 125 0.87 -1.43 -14.89
C GLN A 125 -0.49 -1.78 -15.49
N LYS A 126 -1.14 -2.76 -14.86
CA LYS A 126 -2.53 -3.13 -15.15
C LYS A 126 -3.37 -2.79 -13.94
N VAL A 127 -4.30 -1.86 -14.14
CA VAL A 127 -5.33 -1.57 -13.14
C VAL A 127 -6.32 -2.73 -13.11
N VAL A 128 -6.52 -3.33 -11.94
CA VAL A 128 -7.49 -4.40 -11.72
C VAL A 128 -8.81 -3.78 -11.29
N GLU A 129 -9.77 -3.81 -12.21
CA GLU A 129 -11.10 -3.21 -12.04
C GLU A 129 -12.10 -4.17 -11.36
N GLY A 130 -13.04 -3.60 -10.60
CA GLY A 130 -14.08 -4.33 -9.88
C GLY A 130 -14.96 -3.39 -9.06
N ALA A 131 -16.20 -3.80 -8.81
CA ALA A 131 -17.20 -2.97 -8.14
C ALA A 131 -16.88 -2.76 -6.66
N THR A 132 -16.17 -3.70 -6.02
CA THR A 132 -15.80 -3.62 -4.60
C THR A 132 -14.30 -3.82 -4.40
N MET A 133 -13.77 -3.31 -3.27
CA MET A 133 -12.39 -3.55 -2.87
C MET A 133 -12.04 -5.04 -2.83
N LEU A 134 -12.93 -5.86 -2.27
CA LEU A 134 -12.73 -7.31 -2.17
C LEU A 134 -12.66 -7.97 -3.56
N GLU A 135 -13.54 -7.58 -4.48
CA GLU A 135 -13.53 -8.09 -5.85
C GLU A 135 -12.23 -7.73 -6.58
N ARG A 136 -11.76 -6.48 -6.46
CA ARG A 136 -10.50 -6.04 -7.06
C ARG A 136 -9.31 -6.84 -6.52
N ALA A 137 -9.24 -7.02 -5.21
CA ALA A 137 -8.18 -7.80 -4.57
C ALA A 137 -8.23 -9.29 -4.98
N GLN A 138 -9.42 -9.90 -5.03
CA GLN A 138 -9.59 -11.30 -5.43
C GLN A 138 -9.15 -11.52 -6.87
N LYS A 139 -9.59 -10.65 -7.79
CA LYS A 139 -9.15 -10.69 -9.19
C LYS A 139 -7.65 -10.53 -9.33
N ALA A 140 -7.02 -9.66 -8.53
CA ALA A 140 -5.57 -9.46 -8.59
C ALA A 140 -4.81 -10.74 -8.19
N ILE A 141 -5.22 -11.43 -7.13
CA ILE A 141 -4.64 -12.73 -6.75
C ILE A 141 -4.87 -13.79 -7.84
N ASP A 142 -6.06 -13.84 -8.44
CA ASP A 142 -6.37 -14.80 -9.50
C ASP A 142 -5.55 -14.58 -10.76
N LEU A 143 -5.27 -13.31 -11.10
CA LEU A 143 -4.36 -12.93 -12.19
C LEU A 143 -2.91 -13.35 -11.89
N LEU A 144 -2.44 -13.16 -10.66
CA LEU A 144 -1.10 -13.65 -10.24
C LEU A 144 -0.99 -15.17 -10.35
N ARG A 145 -2.01 -15.92 -9.93
CA ARG A 145 -2.06 -17.39 -10.07
C ARG A 145 -1.94 -17.81 -11.53
N LYS A 146 -2.62 -17.09 -12.42
CA LYS A 146 -2.59 -17.33 -13.88
C LYS A 146 -1.31 -16.85 -14.55
N ARG A 147 -0.48 -16.05 -13.85
CA ARG A 147 0.69 -15.35 -14.40
C ARG A 147 0.31 -14.48 -15.61
N ASP A 148 -0.87 -13.87 -15.53
CA ASP A 148 -1.45 -13.04 -16.59
C ASP A 148 -1.91 -11.69 -16.01
N PRO A 149 -1.39 -10.56 -16.48
CA PRO A 149 -0.34 -10.39 -17.48
C PRO A 149 1.05 -10.74 -16.90
N SER A 150 1.96 -11.18 -17.77
CA SER A 150 3.36 -11.41 -17.39
C SER A 150 4.15 -10.11 -17.46
N GLY A 151 4.93 -9.80 -16.42
CA GLY A 151 5.83 -8.65 -16.38
C GLY A 151 5.16 -7.30 -16.12
N GLU A 152 3.85 -7.25 -15.88
CA GLU A 152 3.15 -6.02 -15.50
C GLU A 152 2.81 -5.99 -14.02
N ARG A 153 2.81 -4.80 -13.43
CA ARG A 153 2.40 -4.59 -12.03
C ARG A 153 0.87 -4.53 -11.96
N LEU A 154 0.27 -5.45 -11.20
CA LEU A 154 -1.15 -5.42 -10.90
C LEU A 154 -1.42 -4.40 -9.80
N VAL A 155 -2.17 -3.35 -10.12
CA VAL A 155 -2.52 -2.27 -9.17
C VAL A 155 -4.03 -2.17 -9.02
N TRP A 156 -4.53 -1.85 -7.83
CA TRP A 156 -5.96 -1.68 -7.60
C TRP A 156 -6.23 -0.65 -6.51
N ARG A 157 -7.39 0.00 -6.63
CA ARG A 157 -7.85 1.00 -5.69
C ARG A 157 -8.34 0.32 -4.40
N VAL A 158 -7.75 0.69 -3.27
CA VAL A 158 -8.09 0.16 -1.95
C VAL A 158 -9.34 0.84 -1.43
N SER A 159 -9.34 2.16 -1.45
CA SER A 159 -10.35 2.94 -0.75
C SER A 159 -11.20 3.78 -1.71
N ASP A 160 -12.52 3.73 -1.50
CA ASP A 160 -13.46 4.73 -2.02
C ASP A 160 -13.68 5.87 -1.00
N LEU A 161 -13.04 5.81 0.18
CA LEU A 161 -13.03 6.91 1.15
C LEU A 161 -12.30 8.10 0.54
N ASP A 162 -12.99 9.23 0.51
CA ASP A 162 -12.45 10.54 0.18
C ASP A 162 -12.36 11.35 1.48
N LEU A 163 -11.16 11.35 2.08
CA LEU A 163 -10.88 12.20 3.24
C LEU A 163 -10.42 13.55 2.72
N LYS A 164 -11.25 14.58 2.88
CA LYS A 164 -10.87 15.96 2.57
C LYS A 164 -9.81 16.43 3.56
N LEU A 165 -8.56 16.42 3.12
CA LEU A 165 -7.37 16.88 3.85
C LEU A 165 -7.24 18.40 3.77
#